data_AF-A0A519QJX2-F1
#
_entry.id   AF-A0A519QJX2-F1
#
_cell.length_a   1.000
_cell.length_b   1.000
_cell.length_c   1.000
_cell.angle_alpha   90.00
_cell.angle_beta   90.00
_cell.angle_gamma   90.00
#
_symmetry.space_group_name_H-M   'P 1'
#
loop_
_entity.id
_entity.type
_entity.pdbx_description
1 polymer ?
#
loop_
_entity_poly.entity_id
_entity_poly.type
_entity_poly.pdbx_seq_one_letter_code
_entity_poly.pdbx_strand_id
1 'polypeptide(L)'
;MSVEEIDRLLAFRKTNRYVNSAEEFQQVTLVSDSLLKSISPYFKFPDWVRNKKSKQFVDYSKSKFVNKSKIVVMDINEATQEDLIKVYGIGPALSERILKEKEKFGAFMTMEQMQHIWGLSPEVIENLNKHFEIKTIPNIKRVNINTASIKELGQFPYFRYTLAKEIVIFRSMNGDIKSSDDLKNIKGFPVEKINVIEKYLNY
;
A
#
# COMPACT_ATOMS: atom_id res chain seq x y z
N MET A 1 -12.09 48.93 5.07
CA MET A 1 -11.56 48.25 6.26
C MET A 1 -10.47 49.10 6.88
N SER A 2 -10.37 49.14 8.20
CA SER A 2 -9.28 49.76 8.96
C SER A 2 -8.03 48.88 8.96
N VAL A 3 -6.89 49.45 9.35
CA VAL A 3 -5.62 48.70 9.49
C VAL A 3 -5.77 47.58 10.52
N GLU A 4 -6.44 47.86 11.64
CA GLU A 4 -6.67 46.88 12.71
C GLU A 4 -7.51 45.68 12.25
N GLU A 5 -8.55 45.90 11.43
CA GLU A 5 -9.37 44.84 10.84
C GLU A 5 -8.53 43.93 9.91
N ILE A 6 -7.61 44.53 9.15
CA ILE A 6 -6.68 43.81 8.26
C ILE A 6 -5.67 43.00 9.07
N ASP A 7 -5.11 43.58 10.13
CA ASP A 7 -4.12 42.91 10.98
C ASP A 7 -4.70 41.67 11.66
N ARG A 8 -5.97 41.71 12.09
CA ARG A 8 -6.67 40.53 12.63
C ARG A 8 -6.78 39.41 11.60
N LEU A 9 -7.11 39.74 10.35
CA LEU A 9 -7.15 38.75 9.26
C LEU A 9 -5.78 38.15 8.98
N LEU A 10 -4.73 38.97 8.98
CA LEU A 10 -3.34 38.51 8.77
C LEU A 10 -2.86 37.63 9.93
N ALA A 11 -3.18 37.98 11.17
CA ALA A 11 -2.90 37.17 12.34
C ALA A 11 -3.60 35.80 12.26
N PHE A 12 -4.86 35.77 11.82
CA PHE A 12 -5.58 34.52 11.59
C PHE A 12 -4.91 33.66 10.50
N ARG A 13 -4.47 34.28 9.39
CA ARG A 13 -3.73 33.58 8.33
C ARG A 13 -2.38 33.01 8.80
N LYS A 14 -1.68 33.68 9.72
CA LYS A 14 -0.43 33.16 10.32
C LYS A 14 -0.63 31.83 11.07
N THR A 15 -1.86 31.50 11.49
CA THR A 15 -2.20 30.20 12.09
C THR A 15 -2.45 29.08 11.06
N ASN A 16 -2.16 29.35 9.78
CA ASN A 16 -2.44 28.45 8.65
C ASN A 16 -3.93 28.10 8.48
N ARG A 17 -4.80 29.03 8.89
CA ARG A 17 -6.27 28.92 8.78
C ARG A 17 -6.80 29.94 7.77
N TYR A 18 -7.91 29.58 7.13
CA TYR A 18 -8.61 30.41 6.15
C TYR A 18 -10.07 30.60 6.58
N VAL A 19 -10.60 31.80 6.35
CA VAL A 19 -12.02 32.10 6.53
C VAL A 19 -12.83 31.43 5.42
N ASN A 20 -13.88 30.72 5.80
CA ASN A 20 -14.69 29.89 4.92
C ASN A 20 -16.12 30.44 4.74
N SER A 21 -16.46 31.55 5.39
CA SER A 21 -17.74 32.21 5.14
C SER A 21 -17.64 33.72 5.38
N ALA A 22 -18.66 34.46 4.93
CA ALA A 22 -18.73 35.90 5.20
C ALA A 22 -18.89 36.18 6.70
N GLU A 23 -19.62 35.34 7.41
CA GLU A 23 -19.81 35.43 8.86
C GLU A 23 -18.49 35.16 9.61
N GLU A 24 -17.72 34.15 9.19
CA GLU A 24 -16.40 33.87 9.80
C GLU A 24 -15.41 35.01 9.52
N PHE A 25 -15.45 35.58 8.31
CA PHE A 25 -14.68 36.78 7.99
C PHE A 25 -15.02 37.93 8.93
N GLN A 26 -16.31 38.15 9.21
CA GLN A 26 -16.75 39.18 10.16
C GLN A 26 -16.29 38.89 11.58
N GLN A 27 -16.36 37.64 12.05
CA GLN A 27 -15.89 37.28 13.40
C GLN A 27 -14.40 37.50 13.58
N VAL A 28 -13.60 37.20 12.56
CA VAL A 28 -12.14 37.38 12.61
C VAL A 28 -11.76 38.85 12.54
N THR A 29 -12.36 39.62 11.63
CA THR A 29 -11.97 41.01 11.39
C THR A 29 -12.69 42.02 12.29
N LEU A 30 -13.86 41.64 12.81
CA LEU A 30 -14.83 42.48 13.53
C LEU A 30 -15.32 43.68 12.70
N VAL A 31 -15.39 43.52 11.37
CA VAL A 31 -15.97 44.54 10.49
C VAL A 31 -17.47 44.74 10.77
N SER A 32 -17.96 45.96 10.53
CA SER A 32 -19.39 46.25 10.67
C SER A 32 -20.26 45.52 9.64
N ASP A 33 -21.53 45.28 9.98
CA ASP A 33 -22.49 44.63 9.07
C ASP A 33 -22.63 45.37 7.73
N SER A 34 -22.61 46.69 7.78
CA SER A 34 -22.70 47.55 6.60
C SER A 34 -21.50 47.33 5.66
N LEU A 35 -20.29 47.26 6.24
CA LEU A 35 -19.08 47.00 5.48
C LEU A 35 -19.04 45.56 4.96
N LEU A 36 -19.43 44.58 5.78
CA LEU A 36 -19.51 43.18 5.35
C LEU A 36 -20.46 43.02 4.16
N LYS A 37 -21.62 43.67 4.19
CA LYS A 37 -22.62 43.59 3.12
C LYS A 37 -22.12 44.16 1.79
N SER A 38 -21.22 45.16 1.82
CA SER A 38 -20.66 45.74 0.59
C SER A 38 -19.55 44.87 -0.01
N ILE A 39 -18.78 44.16 0.82
CA ILE A 39 -17.62 43.35 0.36
C ILE A 39 -17.94 41.87 0.15
N SER A 40 -18.93 41.31 0.86
CA SER A 40 -19.27 39.87 0.78
C SER A 40 -19.66 39.37 -0.61
N PRO A 41 -20.26 40.16 -1.53
CA PRO A 41 -20.53 39.69 -2.89
C PRO A 41 -19.27 39.30 -3.67
N TYR A 42 -18.10 39.81 -3.27
CA TYR A 42 -16.82 39.51 -3.91
C TYR A 42 -16.11 38.30 -3.29
N PHE A 43 -16.65 37.71 -2.22
CA PHE A 43 -16.03 36.55 -1.57
C PHE A 43 -16.20 35.28 -2.40
N LYS A 44 -15.06 34.71 -2.80
CA LYS A 44 -15.00 33.42 -3.50
C LYS A 44 -14.55 32.35 -2.54
N PHE A 45 -15.45 31.43 -2.21
CA PHE A 45 -15.14 30.23 -1.43
C PHE A 45 -15.14 29.02 -2.36
N PRO A 46 -14.18 28.09 -2.22
CA PRO A 46 -14.18 26.85 -2.96
C PRO A 46 -15.49 26.05 -2.79
N ASP A 47 -15.81 25.20 -3.76
CA ASP A 47 -17.06 24.42 -3.74
C ASP A 47 -17.18 23.47 -2.53
N TRP A 48 -16.06 22.99 -2.00
CA TRP A 48 -16.03 22.15 -0.80
C TRP A 48 -16.45 22.88 0.49
N VAL A 49 -16.43 24.22 0.47
CA VAL A 49 -16.91 25.07 1.57
C VAL A 49 -18.42 25.32 1.46
N ARG A 50 -18.91 25.56 0.24
CA ARG A 50 -20.33 25.86 -0.05
C ARG A 50 -21.22 24.63 0.01
N ASN A 51 -20.70 23.45 -0.36
CA ASN A 51 -21.42 22.18 -0.31
C ASN A 51 -21.27 21.46 1.06
N LYS A 52 -21.67 22.15 2.13
CA LYS A 52 -21.88 21.53 3.46
C LYS A 52 -23.26 20.85 3.63
N LYS A 53 -24.05 20.72 2.55
CA LYS A 53 -25.27 19.90 2.57
C LYS A 53 -24.91 18.45 2.28
N SER A 54 -24.90 17.64 3.35
CA SER A 54 -24.90 16.17 3.36
C SER A 54 -24.19 15.50 2.18
N LYS A 55 -22.87 15.69 2.05
CA LYS A 55 -22.11 14.48 1.80
C LYS A 55 -22.36 13.64 3.04
N GLN A 56 -23.03 12.49 2.89
CA GLN A 56 -22.87 11.40 3.83
C GLN A 56 -21.36 11.14 3.87
N PHE A 57 -20.65 11.87 4.72
CA PHE A 57 -19.44 11.36 5.31
C PHE A 57 -19.92 10.07 5.94
N VAL A 58 -19.53 8.94 5.35
CA VAL A 58 -19.63 7.66 6.03
C VAL A 58 -18.93 7.89 7.34
N ASP A 59 -19.72 7.92 8.40
CA ASP A 59 -19.26 8.27 9.72
C ASP A 59 -18.35 7.13 10.18
N TYR A 60 -17.04 7.27 9.95
CA TYR A 60 -16.04 6.44 10.60
C TYR A 60 -15.81 6.89 12.05
N SER A 61 -16.68 7.74 12.62
CA SER A 61 -16.67 8.00 14.05
C SER A 61 -17.33 6.83 14.78
N LYS A 62 -16.52 6.21 15.64
CA LYS A 62 -16.88 5.17 16.58
C LYS A 62 -17.32 3.87 15.90
N SER A 63 -16.36 3.18 15.27
CA SER A 63 -16.31 1.76 15.61
C SER A 63 -16.22 1.72 17.14
N LYS A 64 -17.26 1.14 17.75
CA LYS A 64 -17.22 0.67 19.12
C LYS A 64 -15.80 0.16 19.36
N PHE A 65 -15.19 0.48 20.50
CA PHE A 65 -14.07 -0.31 20.97
C PHE A 65 -14.54 -1.77 20.91
N VAL A 66 -14.20 -2.44 19.81
CA VAL A 66 -14.44 -3.84 19.61
C VAL A 66 -13.58 -4.39 20.72
N ASN A 67 -14.23 -4.92 21.76
CA ASN A 67 -13.60 -5.76 22.76
C ASN A 67 -12.48 -6.49 22.04
N LYS A 68 -11.21 -6.28 22.44
CA LYS A 68 -10.04 -6.91 21.82
C LYS A 68 -10.31 -8.42 21.78
N SER A 69 -10.99 -8.86 20.72
CA SER A 69 -11.17 -10.25 20.41
C SER A 69 -9.75 -10.73 20.18
N LYS A 70 -9.42 -11.88 20.77
CA LYS A 70 -8.14 -12.51 20.50
C LYS A 70 -7.93 -12.48 18.99
N ILE A 71 -6.84 -11.86 18.55
CA ILE A 71 -6.48 -11.87 17.14
C ILE A 71 -6.20 -13.33 16.82
N VAL A 72 -7.13 -13.97 16.12
CA VAL A 72 -6.93 -15.31 15.62
C VAL A 72 -6.06 -15.16 14.39
N VAL A 73 -4.80 -15.55 14.51
CA VAL A 73 -3.88 -15.56 13.38
C VAL A 73 -4.40 -16.57 12.36
N MET A 74 -4.54 -16.16 11.10
CA MET A 74 -5.04 -16.96 9.98
C MET A 74 -3.88 -17.31 9.02
N ASP A 75 -4.02 -18.37 8.23
CA ASP A 75 -3.10 -18.62 7.12
C ASP A 75 -3.31 -17.58 6.01
N ILE A 76 -2.27 -16.85 5.62
CA ILE A 76 -2.33 -15.85 4.54
C ILE A 76 -2.76 -16.47 3.19
N ASN A 77 -2.47 -17.75 2.98
CA ASN A 77 -2.84 -18.44 1.74
C ASN A 77 -4.34 -18.75 1.66
N GLU A 78 -5.01 -18.84 2.81
CA GLU A 78 -6.46 -19.05 2.92
C GLU A 78 -7.24 -17.72 3.04
N ALA A 79 -6.54 -16.59 3.24
CA ALA A 79 -7.16 -15.30 3.42
C ALA A 79 -8.03 -14.88 2.23
N THR A 80 -9.25 -14.44 2.54
CA THR A 80 -10.18 -13.81 1.58
C THR A 80 -9.91 -12.30 1.49
N GLN A 81 -10.54 -11.64 0.51
CA GLN A 81 -10.46 -10.19 0.40
C GLN A 81 -11.03 -9.50 1.65
N GLU A 82 -12.14 -10.03 2.17
CA GLU A 82 -12.82 -9.55 3.37
C GLU A 82 -11.95 -9.70 4.61
N ASP A 83 -11.14 -10.76 4.70
CA ASP A 83 -10.21 -10.94 5.81
C ASP A 83 -9.05 -9.95 5.75
N LEU A 84 -8.50 -9.71 4.56
CA LEU A 84 -7.42 -8.74 4.36
C LEU A 84 -7.87 -7.30 4.68
N ILE A 85 -9.09 -6.91 4.30
CA ILE A 85 -9.63 -5.56 4.55
C ILE A 85 -9.82 -5.27 6.05
N LYS A 86 -9.93 -6.30 6.91
CA LYS A 86 -10.00 -6.11 8.37
C LYS A 86 -8.69 -5.58 8.95
N VAL A 87 -7.58 -5.72 8.23
CA VAL A 87 -6.28 -5.20 8.67
C VAL A 87 -6.21 -3.69 8.44
N TYR A 88 -5.89 -2.96 9.50
CA TYR A 88 -5.72 -1.52 9.43
C TYR A 88 -4.68 -1.13 8.37
N GLY A 89 -5.10 -0.25 7.44
CA GLY A 89 -4.28 0.21 6.32
C GLY A 89 -4.37 -0.64 5.05
N ILE A 90 -5.15 -1.73 5.05
CA ILE A 90 -5.46 -2.51 3.84
C ILE A 90 -6.89 -2.21 3.39
N GLY A 91 -7.01 -1.44 2.31
CA GLY A 91 -8.28 -1.21 1.62
C GLY A 91 -8.50 -2.18 0.45
N PRO A 92 -9.66 -2.09 -0.24
CA PRO A 92 -10.02 -2.98 -1.36
C PRO A 92 -8.94 -3.14 -2.44
N ALA A 93 -8.27 -2.04 -2.79
CA ALA A 93 -7.21 -2.06 -3.81
C ALA A 93 -5.94 -2.80 -3.36
N LEU A 94 -5.57 -2.70 -2.08
CA LEU A 94 -4.40 -3.38 -1.53
C LEU A 94 -4.69 -4.86 -1.30
N SER A 95 -5.87 -5.20 -0.81
CA SER A 95 -6.30 -6.60 -0.65
C SER A 95 -6.33 -7.32 -2.00
N GLU A 96 -6.88 -6.69 -3.05
CA GLU A 96 -6.89 -7.28 -4.39
C GLU A 96 -5.47 -7.49 -4.93
N ARG A 97 -4.56 -6.56 -4.65
CA ARG A 97 -3.15 -6.68 -5.05
C ARG A 97 -2.45 -7.84 -4.36
N ILE A 98 -2.70 -8.04 -3.06
CA ILE A 98 -2.16 -9.19 -2.31
C ILE A 98 -2.66 -10.49 -2.92
N LEU A 99 -3.96 -10.61 -3.22
CA LEU A 99 -4.53 -11.81 -3.83
C LEU A 99 -3.96 -12.06 -5.23
N LYS A 100 -3.84 -11.02 -6.07
CA LYS A 100 -3.21 -11.15 -7.40
C LYS A 100 -1.75 -11.56 -7.32
N GLU A 101 -1.02 -11.08 -6.31
CA GLU A 101 0.36 -11.51 -6.11
C GLU A 101 0.42 -12.99 -5.70
N LYS A 102 -0.49 -13.44 -4.81
CA LYS A 102 -0.64 -14.86 -4.45
C LYS A 102 -0.84 -15.73 -5.69
N GLU A 103 -1.75 -15.33 -6.58
CA GLU A 103 -2.05 -16.05 -7.82
C GLU A 103 -0.83 -16.18 -8.73
N LYS A 104 0.00 -15.13 -8.87
CA LYS A 104 1.24 -15.19 -9.69
C LYS A 104 2.24 -16.21 -9.18
N PHE A 105 2.35 -16.35 -7.86
CA PHE A 105 3.24 -17.33 -7.22
C PHE A 105 2.58 -18.70 -7.00
N GLY A 106 1.27 -18.81 -7.23
CA GLY A 106 0.44 -19.95 -6.82
C GLY A 106 0.08 -19.92 -5.32
N ALA A 107 1.07 -19.70 -4.46
CA ALA A 107 0.89 -19.49 -3.01
C ALA A 107 2.07 -18.68 -2.46
N PHE A 108 1.89 -18.02 -1.31
CA PHE A 108 2.98 -17.41 -0.55
C PHE A 108 3.73 -18.47 0.26
N MET A 109 5.05 -18.50 0.11
CA MET A 109 5.98 -19.37 0.84
C MET A 109 6.65 -18.66 2.02
N THR A 110 6.64 -17.32 2.04
CA THR A 110 7.17 -16.51 3.14
C THR A 110 6.41 -15.17 3.26
N MET A 111 6.25 -14.68 4.49
CA MET A 111 5.67 -13.36 4.76
C MET A 111 6.57 -12.22 4.23
N GLU A 112 7.85 -12.48 3.97
CA GLU A 112 8.75 -11.51 3.32
C GLU A 112 8.23 -11.05 1.95
N GLN A 113 7.43 -11.87 1.26
CA GLN A 113 6.81 -11.51 -0.01
C GLN A 113 5.93 -10.26 0.07
N MET A 114 5.36 -9.96 1.25
CA MET A 114 4.57 -8.75 1.46
C MET A 114 5.39 -7.48 1.22
N GLN A 115 6.71 -7.51 1.47
CA GLN A 115 7.62 -6.39 1.24
C GLN A 115 7.79 -6.07 -0.25
N HIS A 116 7.52 -7.04 -1.13
CA HIS A 116 7.65 -6.87 -2.58
C HIS A 116 6.36 -6.36 -3.24
N ILE A 117 5.26 -6.26 -2.48
CA ILE A 117 3.97 -5.78 -2.97
C ILE A 117 3.94 -4.25 -2.87
N TRP A 118 3.93 -3.60 -4.02
CA TRP A 118 3.93 -2.14 -4.06
C TRP A 118 2.68 -1.56 -3.38
N GLY A 119 2.88 -0.45 -2.67
CA GLY A 119 1.82 0.25 -1.93
C GLY A 119 1.53 -0.30 -0.53
N LEU A 120 2.14 -1.41 -0.11
CA LEU A 120 2.18 -1.78 1.31
C LEU A 120 3.32 -1.01 1.99
N SER A 121 2.96 -0.17 2.96
CA SER A 121 3.96 0.46 3.83
C SER A 121 4.46 -0.52 4.89
N PRO A 122 5.66 -0.31 5.47
CA PRO A 122 6.18 -1.18 6.54
C PRO A 122 5.21 -1.32 7.72
N GLU A 123 4.51 -0.25 8.09
CA GLU A 123 3.50 -0.26 9.16
C GLU A 123 2.30 -1.16 8.81
N VAL A 124 1.85 -1.13 7.55
CA VAL A 124 0.76 -2.01 7.08
C VAL A 124 1.20 -3.47 7.10
N ILE A 125 2.45 -3.76 6.71
CA ILE A 125 3.01 -5.11 6.77
C ILE A 125 3.10 -5.60 8.22
N GLU A 126 3.54 -4.75 9.15
CA GLU A 126 3.56 -5.09 10.58
C GLU A 126 2.15 -5.42 11.10
N ASN A 127 1.14 -4.65 10.70
CA ASN A 127 -0.25 -4.93 11.05
C ASN A 127 -0.75 -6.21 10.39
N LEU A 128 -0.39 -6.49 9.14
CA LEU A 128 -0.73 -7.73 8.45
C LEU A 128 -0.13 -8.94 9.18
N ASN A 129 1.14 -8.88 9.57
CA ASN A 129 1.83 -9.96 10.29
C ASN A 129 1.27 -10.25 11.69
N LYS A 130 0.49 -9.32 12.29
CA LYS A 130 -0.24 -9.59 13.54
C LYS A 130 -1.48 -10.48 13.31
N HIS A 131 -2.02 -10.49 12.10
CA HIS A 131 -3.28 -11.17 11.76
C HIS A 131 -3.07 -12.42 10.90
N PHE A 132 -1.95 -12.48 10.16
CA PHE A 132 -1.67 -13.55 9.22
C PHE A 132 -0.26 -14.11 9.37
N GLU A 133 -0.15 -15.41 9.15
CA GLU A 133 1.11 -16.14 9.04
C GLU A 133 0.98 -17.22 7.95
N ILE A 134 2.05 -17.96 7.69
CA ILE A 134 1.97 -19.19 6.89
C ILE A 134 1.90 -20.35 7.88
N LYS A 135 0.72 -20.96 8.02
CA LYS A 135 0.52 -22.08 8.95
C LYS A 135 0.89 -23.40 8.32
N THR A 136 0.57 -23.55 7.04
CA THR A 136 0.84 -24.76 6.28
C THR A 136 1.77 -24.45 5.12
N ILE A 137 2.79 -25.28 4.94
CA ILE A 137 3.69 -25.16 3.79
C ILE A 137 2.88 -25.51 2.54
N PRO A 138 2.64 -24.57 1.62
CA PRO A 138 1.83 -24.85 0.45
C PRO A 138 2.48 -25.89 -0.46
N ASN A 139 1.68 -26.81 -0.98
CA ASN A 139 2.15 -27.75 -2.00
C ASN A 139 2.11 -27.06 -3.38
N ILE A 140 3.21 -26.40 -3.73
CA ILE A 140 3.38 -25.72 -5.01
C ILE A 140 4.31 -26.49 -5.95
N LYS A 141 4.07 -26.36 -7.26
CA LYS A 141 4.98 -26.88 -8.28
C LYS A 141 6.22 -26.00 -8.34
N ARG A 142 7.32 -26.49 -7.78
CA ARG A 142 8.63 -25.82 -7.85
C ARG A 142 9.22 -25.93 -9.26
N VAL A 143 9.98 -24.92 -9.65
CA VAL A 143 10.67 -24.85 -10.94
C VAL A 143 12.04 -25.51 -10.80
N ASN A 144 12.34 -26.48 -11.66
CA ASN A 144 13.67 -27.09 -11.69
C ASN A 144 14.65 -26.20 -12.44
N ILE A 145 15.55 -25.56 -11.70
CA ILE A 145 16.48 -24.56 -12.25
C ILE A 145 17.51 -25.17 -13.20
N ASN A 146 17.79 -26.47 -13.10
CA ASN A 146 18.79 -27.17 -13.90
C ASN A 146 18.22 -27.79 -15.19
N THR A 147 16.93 -28.09 -15.22
CA THR A 147 16.29 -28.75 -16.38
C THR A 147 15.25 -27.90 -17.09
N ALA A 148 14.66 -26.90 -16.41
CA ALA A 148 13.62 -26.05 -17.02
C ALA A 148 14.15 -25.31 -18.25
N SER A 149 13.34 -25.26 -19.30
CA SER A 149 13.59 -24.48 -20.50
C SER A 149 13.49 -22.97 -20.23
N ILE A 150 14.02 -22.14 -21.14
CA ILE A 150 13.89 -20.67 -21.05
C ILE A 150 12.43 -20.25 -20.94
N LYS A 151 11.51 -20.94 -21.63
CA LYS A 151 10.08 -20.65 -21.61
C LYS A 151 9.47 -20.98 -20.24
N GLU A 152 9.81 -22.11 -19.66
CA GLU A 152 9.34 -22.51 -18.32
C GLU A 152 9.90 -21.61 -17.23
N LEU A 153 11.20 -21.29 -17.28
CA LEU A 153 11.82 -20.30 -16.39
C LEU A 153 11.12 -18.94 -16.54
N GLY A 154 10.81 -18.54 -17.77
CA GLY A 154 10.12 -17.29 -18.08
C GLY A 154 8.70 -17.16 -17.53
N GLN A 155 8.07 -18.26 -17.11
CA GLN A 155 6.76 -18.24 -16.45
C GLN A 155 6.87 -17.89 -14.96
N PHE A 156 8.04 -18.10 -14.35
CA PHE A 156 8.23 -17.82 -12.94
C PHE A 156 8.30 -16.31 -12.68
N PRO A 157 7.60 -15.79 -11.66
CA PRO A 157 7.74 -14.40 -11.26
C PRO A 157 9.20 -14.00 -11.04
N TYR A 158 9.58 -12.80 -11.48
CA TYR A 158 10.95 -12.27 -11.50
C TYR A 158 11.87 -12.79 -12.62
N PHE A 159 11.60 -13.94 -13.24
CA PHE A 159 12.42 -14.46 -14.33
C PHE A 159 11.95 -13.93 -15.68
N ARG A 160 12.38 -12.71 -16.01
CA ARG A 160 12.20 -12.20 -17.38
C ARG A 160 13.03 -13.03 -18.37
N TYR A 161 12.68 -12.96 -19.65
CA TYR A 161 13.37 -13.68 -20.73
C TYR A 161 14.90 -13.56 -20.67
N THR A 162 15.41 -12.35 -20.41
CA THR A 162 16.85 -12.10 -20.29
C THR A 162 17.47 -12.91 -19.15
N LEU A 163 16.87 -12.89 -17.96
CA LEU A 163 17.36 -13.65 -16.81
C LEU A 163 17.24 -15.15 -17.02
N ALA A 164 16.12 -15.63 -17.58
CA ALA A 164 15.94 -17.03 -17.92
C ALA A 164 17.03 -17.53 -18.90
N LYS A 165 17.41 -16.71 -19.88
CA LYS A 165 18.53 -17.00 -20.79
C LYS A 165 19.86 -17.05 -20.05
N GLU A 166 20.14 -16.09 -19.17
CA GLU A 166 21.38 -16.07 -18.36
C GLU A 166 21.47 -17.28 -17.42
N ILE A 167 20.37 -17.75 -16.84
CA ILE A 167 20.32 -18.98 -16.03
C ILE A 167 20.76 -20.20 -16.85
N VAL A 168 20.22 -20.36 -18.07
CA VAL A 168 20.56 -21.48 -18.95
C VAL A 168 22.02 -21.41 -19.42
N ILE A 169 22.51 -20.21 -19.74
CA ILE A 169 23.92 -19.99 -20.09
C ILE A 169 24.81 -20.37 -18.92
N PHE A 170 24.48 -19.88 -17.72
CA PHE A 170 25.25 -20.13 -16.51
C PHE A 170 25.41 -21.62 -16.22
N ARG A 171 24.30 -22.39 -16.20
CA ARG A 171 24.37 -23.84 -15.95
C ARG A 171 25.04 -24.63 -17.08
N SER A 172 25.01 -24.11 -18.31
CA SER A 172 25.72 -24.75 -19.44
C SER A 172 27.23 -24.54 -19.35
N MET A 173 27.68 -23.42 -18.78
CA MET A 173 29.10 -23.08 -18.67
C MET A 173 29.75 -23.59 -17.37
N ASN A 174 29.00 -23.62 -16.26
CA ASN A 174 29.53 -23.92 -14.92
C ASN A 174 29.05 -25.27 -14.37
N GLY A 175 28.16 -25.96 -15.09
CA GLY A 175 27.47 -27.15 -14.60
C GLY A 175 26.23 -26.80 -13.76
N ASP A 176 25.65 -27.81 -13.11
CA ASP A 176 24.42 -27.66 -12.34
C ASP A 176 24.55 -26.62 -11.23
N ILE A 177 23.51 -25.79 -11.10
CA ILE A 177 23.29 -24.87 -9.98
C ILE A 177 22.92 -25.73 -8.77
N LYS A 178 23.65 -25.62 -7.66
CA LYS A 178 23.48 -26.50 -6.49
C LYS A 178 22.86 -25.77 -5.30
N SER A 179 22.95 -24.45 -5.30
CA SER A 179 22.54 -23.63 -4.16
C SER A 179 22.01 -22.27 -4.61
N SER A 180 21.35 -21.58 -3.68
CA SER A 180 20.93 -20.20 -3.92
C SER A 180 22.13 -19.25 -4.03
N ASP A 181 23.28 -19.59 -3.44
CA ASP A 181 24.50 -18.80 -3.61
C ASP A 181 25.01 -18.79 -5.05
N ASP A 182 24.86 -19.90 -5.79
CA ASP A 182 25.22 -19.96 -7.21
C ASP A 182 24.39 -18.98 -8.06
N LEU A 183 23.13 -18.75 -7.68
CA LEU A 183 22.24 -17.83 -8.37
C LEU A 183 22.72 -16.38 -8.32
N LYS A 184 23.45 -16.00 -7.25
CA LYS A 184 24.03 -14.65 -7.10
C LYS A 184 25.09 -14.34 -8.15
N ASN A 185 25.71 -15.37 -8.72
CA ASN A 185 26.73 -15.24 -9.76
C ASN A 185 26.13 -15.10 -11.17
N ILE A 186 24.81 -15.28 -11.30
CA ILE A 186 24.11 -15.14 -12.58
C ILE A 186 23.90 -13.66 -12.87
N LYS A 187 24.33 -13.24 -14.06
CA LYS A 187 24.24 -11.84 -14.49
C LYS A 187 22.79 -11.36 -14.47
N GLY A 188 22.54 -10.26 -13.75
CA GLY A 188 21.23 -9.63 -13.65
C GLY A 188 20.23 -10.37 -12.76
N PHE A 189 20.69 -11.31 -11.93
CA PHE A 189 19.85 -11.97 -10.94
C PHE A 189 19.45 -10.99 -9.81
N PRO A 190 18.17 -10.95 -9.39
CA PRO A 190 17.70 -10.07 -8.32
C PRO A 190 18.09 -10.63 -6.95
N VAL A 191 19.31 -10.33 -6.52
CA VAL A 191 19.90 -10.85 -5.26
C VAL A 191 19.04 -10.47 -4.04
N GLU A 192 18.40 -9.30 -4.07
CA GLU A 192 17.52 -8.82 -3.02
C GLU A 192 16.25 -9.69 -2.84
N LYS A 193 15.90 -10.51 -3.83
CA LYS A 193 14.72 -11.39 -3.80
C LYS A 193 15.07 -12.86 -3.64
N ILE A 194 16.34 -13.18 -3.43
CA ILE A 194 16.84 -14.56 -3.45
C ILE A 194 16.14 -15.44 -2.41
N ASN A 195 15.90 -14.92 -1.21
CA ASN A 195 15.23 -15.61 -0.10
C ASN A 195 13.81 -16.03 -0.45
N VAL A 196 13.13 -15.26 -1.31
CA VAL A 196 11.81 -15.60 -1.84
C VAL A 196 11.96 -16.60 -2.96
N ILE A 197 12.80 -16.31 -3.95
CA ILE A 197 12.96 -17.10 -5.17
C ILE A 197 13.32 -18.55 -4.83
N GLU A 198 14.28 -18.78 -3.94
CA GLU A 198 14.75 -20.12 -3.59
C GLU A 198 13.63 -21.04 -3.06
N LYS A 199 12.57 -20.49 -2.44
CA LYS A 199 11.45 -21.29 -1.92
C LYS A 199 10.61 -21.92 -3.03
N TYR A 200 10.72 -21.41 -4.25
CA TYR A 200 9.98 -21.87 -5.43
C TYR A 200 10.86 -22.69 -6.39
N LEU A 201 12.13 -22.88 -6.07
CA LEU A 201 13.06 -23.62 -6.92
C LEU A 201 13.31 -25.02 -6.35
N ASN A 202 13.65 -25.95 -7.24
CA ASN A 202 14.42 -27.13 -6.90
C ASN A 202 15.68 -27.19 -7.77
N TYR A 203 16.71 -27.82 -7.21
CA TYR A 203 18.03 -27.99 -7.80
C TYR A 203 18.14 -29.41 -8.35
#